data_AF-A0A8T2ZCP0-F1
#
_entry.id   AF-A0A8T2ZCP0-F1
#
_cell.length_a   1.000
_cell.length_b   1.000
_cell.length_c   1.000
_cell.angle_alpha   90.00
_cell.angle_beta   90.00
_cell.angle_gamma   90.00
#
_symmetry.space_group_name_H-M   'P 1'
#
loop_
_entity.id
_entity.type
_entity.pdbx_description
1 polymer ?
#
loop_
_entity_poly.entity_id
_entity_poly.type
_entity_poly.pdbx_seq_one_letter_code
_entity_poly.pdbx_strand_id
1 'polypeptide(L)' 'MKYRHCDGKLVLKVTDNKECLKFKTDQAQDAKKMEKLNNLFFTLMSRGPDADLSEVTGKEQTEAQPGKKGRGRKQ' A
#
# COMPACT_ATOMS: atom_id res chain seq x y z
N MET A 1 7.87 -2.43 7.31
CA MET A 1 7.55 -1.10 6.75
C MET A 1 8.27 -0.01 7.52
N LYS A 2 8.52 1.16 6.90
CA LYS A 2 9.02 2.36 7.57
C LYS A 2 8.16 3.55 7.15
N TYR A 3 7.52 4.20 8.11
CA TYR A 3 6.78 5.45 7.90
C TYR A 3 7.55 6.61 8.54
N ARG A 4 7.52 7.77 7.88
CA ARG A 4 8.06 9.02 8.43
C ARG A 4 7.00 10.11 8.29
N HIS A 5 6.36 10.44 9.41
CA HIS A 5 5.27 11.41 9.47
C HIS A 5 5.67 12.80 8.97
N CYS A 6 6.81 13.34 9.40
CA CYS A 6 7.28 14.68 9.00
C CYS A 6 7.41 14.85 7.48
N ASP A 7 7.70 13.76 6.76
CA ASP A 7 7.90 13.77 5.32
C ASP A 7 6.69 13.24 4.55
N GLY A 8 5.67 12.70 5.25
CA GLY A 8 4.55 11.98 4.64
C GLY A 8 4.94 10.72 3.86
N LYS A 9 6.16 10.20 4.05
CA LYS A 9 6.73 9.13 3.21
C LYS A 9 6.58 7.76 3.85
N LEU A 10 6.17 6.80 3.03
CA LEU A 10 6.06 5.39 3.38
C LEU A 10 7.03 4.55 2.52
N VAL A 11 7.72 3.62 3.16
CA VAL A 11 8.67 2.71 2.51
C VAL A 11 8.35 1.27 2.90
N LEU A 12 8.05 0.45 1.90
CA LEU A 12 7.94 -1.00 2.02
C LEU A 12 9.20 -1.64 1.41
N LYS A 13 9.81 -2.57 2.16
CA LYS A 13 10.95 -3.37 1.71
C LYS A 13 10.62 -4.83 1.97
N VAL A 14 10.72 -5.66 0.95
CA VAL A 14 10.64 -7.12 1.02
C VAL A 14 11.96 -7.68 0.53
N THR A 15 12.48 -8.69 1.23
CA THR A 15 13.76 -9.30 0.89
C THR A 15 13.80 -10.74 1.36
N ASP A 16 14.49 -11.57 0.59
CA ASP A 16 14.90 -12.94 0.92
C ASP A 16 16.39 -13.00 1.29
N ASN A 17 17.01 -11.85 1.58
CA ASN A 17 18.45 -11.63 1.80
C ASN A 17 19.36 -11.84 0.58
N LYS A 18 18.81 -12.23 -0.58
CA LYS A 18 19.53 -12.27 -1.86
C LYS A 18 19.13 -11.09 -2.75
N GLU A 19 17.84 -10.80 -2.78
CA GLU A 19 17.23 -9.73 -3.53
C GLU A 19 16.41 -8.82 -2.61
N CYS A 20 16.32 -7.55 -2.98
CA CYS A 20 15.59 -6.53 -2.23
C CYS A 20 14.64 -5.78 -3.16
N LEU A 21 13.34 -5.95 -2.93
CA LEU A 21 12.30 -5.14 -3.56
C LEU A 21 11.92 -4.00 -2.61
N LYS A 22 12.06 -2.76 -3.08
CA LYS A 22 11.74 -1.56 -2.29
C LYS A 22 10.75 -0.68 -3.04
N PHE A 23 9.61 -0.41 -2.41
CA PHE A 23 8.61 0.53 -2.89
C PHE A 23 8.54 1.73 -1.94
N LYS A 24 8.65 2.94 -2.51
CA LYS A 24 8.56 4.22 -1.78
C LYS A 24 7.40 5.01 -2.36
N THR A 25 6.56 5.58 -1.51
CA THR A 25 5.42 6.39 -1.91
C THR A 25 5.16 7.48 -0.88
N ASP A 26 4.63 8.60 -1.34
CA ASP A 26 4.04 9.68 -0.54
C ASP A 26 2.52 9.79 -0.77
N GLN A 27 1.95 8.88 -1.57
CA GLN A 27 0.53 8.88 -1.91
C GLN A 27 -0.28 8.18 -0.82
N ALA A 28 -1.21 8.92 -0.20
CA ALA A 28 -2.05 8.41 0.90
C ALA A 28 -2.88 7.17 0.52
N GLN A 29 -3.33 7.07 -0.74
CA GLN A 29 -4.06 5.90 -1.25
C GLN A 29 -3.25 4.60 -1.21
N ASP A 30 -1.92 4.68 -1.30
CA ASP A 30 -1.06 3.51 -1.27
C ASP A 30 -0.87 2.97 0.14
N ALA A 31 -1.14 3.76 1.18
CA ALA A 31 -1.09 3.31 2.56
C ALA A 31 -2.07 2.16 2.82
N LYS A 32 -3.32 2.29 2.34
CA LYS A 32 -4.33 1.22 2.45
C LYS A 32 -3.94 -0.03 1.68
N LYS A 33 -3.37 0.13 0.48
CA LYS A 33 -2.89 -1.01 -0.33
C LYS A 33 -1.74 -1.74 0.36
N MET A 34 -0.78 -1.00 0.92
CA MET A 34 0.34 -1.57 1.66
C MET A 34 -0.12 -2.28 2.94
N GLU A 35 -1.09 -1.73 3.66
CA GLU A 35 -1.66 -2.36 4.85
C GLU A 35 -2.32 -3.70 4.52
N LYS A 36 -3.17 -3.75 3.48
CA LYS A 36 -3.78 -4.99 2.98
C LYS A 36 -2.73 -6.03 2.59
N LEU A 37 -1.69 -5.61 1.87
CA LEU A 37 -0.60 -6.50 1.47
C LEU A 37 0.17 -7.04 2.68
N ASN A 38 0.44 -6.20 3.68
CA ASN A 38 1.13 -6.61 4.89
C ASN A 38 0.31 -7.62 5.72
N ASN A 39 -1.00 -7.40 5.82
CA ASN A 39 -1.91 -8.34 6.48
C ASN A 39 -1.99 -9.68 5.73
N LEU A 40 -1.98 -9.64 4.40
CA LEU A 40 -1.93 -10.84 3.57
C LEU A 40 -0.67 -11.68 3.88
N PHE A 41 0.50 -11.03 3.94
CA PHE A 41 1.73 -11.73 4.32
C PHE A 41 1.64 -12.32 5.73
N PHE A 42 1.08 -11.61 6.71
CA PHE A 42 0.89 -12.15 8.05
C PHE A 42 -0.01 -13.39 8.07
N THR A 43 -1.11 -13.39 7.31
CA THR A 43 -1.99 -14.55 7.19
C THR A 43 -1.25 -15.75 6.58
N LEU A 44 -0.55 -15.55 5.46
CA LEU A 44 0.22 -16.62 4.80
C LEU A 44 1.35 -17.16 5.69
N MET A 45 2.05 -16.28 6.43
CA MET A 45 3.12 -16.70 7.33
C MET A 45 2.60 -17.44 8.57
N SER A 46 1.40 -17.10 9.07
CA SER A 46 0.84 -17.71 10.28
C SER A 46 0.02 -18.98 10.02
N ARG A 47 -0.66 -19.06 8.88
CA ARG A 47 -1.57 -20.17 8.53
C ARG A 47 -1.03 -21.08 7.43
N GLY A 48 0.02 -20.66 6.73
CA GLY A 48 0.63 -21.42 5.64
C GLY A 48 0.11 -21.02 4.24
N PRO A 49 0.67 -21.66 3.19
CA PRO A 49 0.41 -21.31 1.79
C PRO A 49 -1.03 -21.56 1.33
N ASP A 50 -1.75 -22.46 1.99
CA ASP A 50 -3.13 -22.83 1.66
C ASP A 50 -4.18 -21.98 2.39
N ALA A 51 -3.76 -20.92 3.08
CA ALA A 51 -4.66 -20.05 3.82
C ALA A 51 -5.66 -19.35 2.89
N ASP A 52 -6.94 -19.36 3.27
CA ASP A 52 -7.96 -18.59 2.54
C ASP A 52 -7.74 -17.08 2.73
N LEU A 53 -7.63 -16.37 1.61
CA LEU A 53 -7.33 -14.95 1.53
C LEU A 53 -8.57 -14.10 1.31
N SER A 54 -9.74 -14.74 1.19
CA SER A 54 -11.03 -14.10 0.93
C SER A 54 -11.40 -13.06 2.01
N GLU A 55 -11.03 -13.30 3.27
CA GLU A 55 -11.29 -12.39 4.39
C GLU A 55 -10.43 -11.11 4.36
N VAL A 56 -9.18 -11.20 3.89
CA VAL A 56 -8.22 -10.07 3.86
C VAL A 56 -8.42 -9.18 2.63
N THR A 57 -8.87 -9.77 1.52
CA THR A 57 -8.98 -9.09 0.22
C THR A 57 -10.33 -8.42 -0.02
N GLY A 58 -11.20 -8.32 1.01
CA GLY A 58 -12.55 -7.78 0.96
C GLY A 58 -12.79 -6.72 -0.13
N LYS A 59 -13.77 -7.00 -0.99
CA LYS A 59 -14.20 -6.24 -2.18
C LYS A 59 -13.97 -4.73 -2.03
N GLU A 60 -12.94 -4.18 -2.67
CA GLU A 60 -12.76 -2.73 -2.77
C GLU A 60 -12.80 -2.29 -4.23
N GLN A 61 -13.79 -1.45 -4.52
CA GLN A 61 -13.99 -0.76 -5.79
C GLN A 61 -12.80 0.17 -6.06
N THR A 62 -12.21 0.02 -7.24
CA THR A 62 -11.27 1.01 -7.80
C THR A 62 -12.05 2.29 -8.11
N GLU A 63 -12.18 3.19 -7.14
CA GLU A 63 -12.62 4.56 -7.42
C GLU A 63 -11.40 5.37 -7.86
N ALA A 64 -11.18 5.41 -9.17
CA ALA A 64 -10.25 6.33 -9.80
C ALA A 64 -10.79 7.76 -9.64
N GLN A 65 -10.28 8.53 -8.69
CA GLN A 65 -10.57 9.97 -8.65
C GLN A 65 -9.84 10.68 -9.80
N PRO A 66 -10.55 11.33 -10.75
CA PRO A 66 -9.92 12.15 -11.76
C PRO A 66 -9.39 13.44 -11.11
N GLY A 67 -8.09 13.71 -11.31
CA GLY A 67 -7.43 14.93 -10.85
C GLY A 67 -8.18 16.17 -11.31
N LYS A 68 -8.52 17.06 -10.36
CA LYS A 68 -9.18 18.32 -10.66
C LYS A 68 -8.27 19.18 -11.55
N LYS A 69 -8.68 19.32 -12.81
CA LYS A 69 -8.22 20.34 -13.76
C LYS A 69 -8.31 21.72 -13.09
N GLY A 70 -7.25 22.51 -13.26
CA GLY A 70 -7.12 23.82 -12.65
C GLY A 70 -8.21 24.83 -13.03
N ARG A 71 -8.33 25.85 -12.18
CA ARG A 71 -8.85 27.16 -12.57
C ARG A 71 -7.96 28.21 -11.92
N GLY A 72 -7.20 28.91 -12.75
CA GLY A 72 -6.46 30.10 -12.33
C GLY A 72 -7.41 31.14 -11.74
N ARG A 73 -6.91 31.94 -10.80
CA ARG A 73 -7.59 33.16 -10.38
C ARG A 73 -6.59 34.31 -10.49
N LYS A 74 -6.85 35.14 -11.50
CA LYS A 74 -6.22 36.42 -11.75
C LYS A 74 -7.07 37.49 -11.06
N GLN A 75 -6.50 38.17 -10.07
CA GLN A 75 -6.61 39.60 -9.75
C GLN A 75 -5.96 39.83 -8.39
#